data_AF-A0A2E8TCU9-F1
#
_entry.id   AF-A0A2E8TCU9-F1
#
_cell.length_a   1.000
_cell.length_b   1.000
_cell.length_c   1.000
_cell.angle_alpha   90.00
_cell.angle_beta   90.00
_cell.angle_gamma   90.00
#
_symmetry.space_group_name_H-M   'P 1'
#
loop_
_entity.id
_entity.type
_entity.pdbx_description
1 polymer ?
#
loop_
_entity_poly.entity_id
_entity_poly.type
_entity_poly.pdbx_seq_one_letter_code
_entity_poly.pdbx_strand_id
1 'polypeptide(L)' 'MLSLAKKDSVSDQRAFHRQAAKTLFDQAKSVAENGQFSEAGSLILKALDQERRAQISGPQVLQLIKPRI' A
#
# COMPACT_ATOMS: atom_id res chain seq x y z
N MET A 1 -19.29 20.32 13.59
CA MET A 1 -19.59 18.87 13.47
C MET A 1 -19.02 18.21 12.20
N LEU A 2 -18.81 18.89 11.06
CA LEU A 2 -18.29 18.25 9.83
C LEU A 2 -16.82 17.76 9.88
N SER A 3 -16.02 18.22 10.86
CA SER A 3 -14.58 17.93 10.91
C SER A 3 -14.24 16.52 11.41
N LEU A 4 -15.06 15.94 12.32
CA LEU A 4 -14.79 14.61 12.87
C LEU A 4 -15.12 13.49 11.87
N ALA A 5 -16.28 13.54 11.23
CA ALA A 5 -16.71 12.52 10.26
C ALA A 5 -15.72 12.33 9.09
N LYS A 6 -15.08 13.42 8.65
CA LYS A 6 -14.05 13.39 7.60
C LYS A 6 -12.73 12.77 8.08
N LYS A 7 -12.44 12.86 9.39
CA LYS A 7 -11.25 12.30 10.02
C LYS A 7 -11.37 10.78 10.15
N ASP A 8 -12.56 10.29 10.49
CA ASP A 8 -12.87 8.87 10.60
C ASP A 8 -12.83 8.20 9.22
N SER A 9 -13.46 8.81 8.20
CA SER A 9 -13.42 8.29 6.82
C SER A 9 -12.01 8.18 6.25
N VAL A 10 -11.12 9.12 6.60
CA VAL A 10 -9.70 9.09 6.19
C VAL A 10 -8.92 8.04 6.98
N SER A 11 -9.27 7.80 8.25
CA SER A 11 -8.68 6.71 9.04
C SER A 11 -9.04 5.33 8.46
N ASP A 12 -10.30 5.14 8.09
CA ASP A 12 -10.80 3.89 7.52
C ASP A 12 -10.20 3.58 6.16
N GLN A 13 -10.07 4.59 5.29
CA GLN A 13 -9.39 4.44 4.00
C GLN A 13 -7.92 4.01 4.17
N ARG A 14 -7.21 4.58 5.16
CA ARG A 14 -5.83 4.20 5.44
C ARG A 14 -5.72 2.77 5.97
N ALA A 15 -6.63 2.37 6.87
CA ALA A 15 -6.70 1.00 7.37
C ALA A 15 -6.99 0.00 6.25
N PHE A 16 -7.90 0.34 5.34
CA PHE A 16 -8.23 -0.46 4.17
C PHE A 16 -7.02 -0.68 3.26
N HIS A 17 -6.33 0.40 2.88
CA HIS A 17 -5.14 0.31 2.04
C HIS A 17 -4.00 -0.46 2.72
N ARG A 18 -3.83 -0.31 4.04
CA ARG A 18 -2.86 -1.10 4.82
C ARG A 18 -3.17 -2.59 4.76
N GLN A 19 -4.43 -2.97 4.94
CA GLN A 19 -4.84 -4.36 4.91
C GLN A 19 -4.65 -4.95 3.51
N ALA A 20 -5.03 -4.21 2.46
CA ALA A 20 -4.83 -4.61 1.08
C ALA A 20 -3.34 -4.83 0.75
N ALA A 21 -2.44 -3.94 1.20
CA ALA A 21 -1.01 -4.11 1.03
C ALA A 21 -0.50 -5.40 1.70
N LYS A 22 -0.92 -5.66 2.95
CA LYS A 22 -0.53 -6.87 3.67
C LYS A 22 -0.95 -8.13 2.91
N THR A 23 -2.20 -8.20 2.44
CA THR A 23 -2.70 -9.35 1.68
C THR A 23 -1.90 -9.57 0.39
N LEU A 24 -1.55 -8.50 -0.32
CA LEU A 24 -0.75 -8.60 -1.54
C LEU A 24 0.68 -9.10 -1.28
N PHE A 25 1.30 -8.69 -0.16
CA PHE A 25 2.60 -9.22 0.25
C PHE A 25 2.54 -10.71 0.64
N ASP A 26 1.50 -11.11 1.40
CA ASP A 26 1.30 -12.51 1.78
C ASP A 26 1.13 -13.39 0.51
N GLN A 27 0.39 -12.90 -0.50
CA GLN A 27 0.27 -13.55 -1.80
C GLN A 27 1.60 -13.59 -2.56
N ALA A 28 2.33 -12.47 -2.62
CA ALA A 28 3.62 -12.40 -3.30
C ALA A 28 4.62 -13.41 -2.71
N LYS A 29 4.62 -13.57 -1.38
CA LYS A 29 5.45 -14.56 -0.69
C LYS A 29 5.11 -15.98 -1.13
N SER A 30 3.83 -16.35 -1.11
CA SER A 30 3.38 -17.69 -1.53
C SER A 30 3.73 -17.99 -2.99
N VAL A 31 3.53 -17.02 -3.89
CA VAL A 31 3.86 -17.13 -5.31
C VAL A 31 5.39 -17.24 -5.54
N ALA A 32 6.19 -16.49 -4.77
CA ALA A 32 7.65 -16.59 -4.82
C ALA A 32 8.18 -17.94 -4.30
N GLU A 33 7.57 -18.50 -3.26
CA GLU A 33 7.88 -19.84 -2.74
C GLU A 33 7.62 -20.93 -3.79
N ASN A 34 6.66 -20.70 -4.69
CA ASN A 34 6.39 -21.56 -5.85
C ASN A 34 7.31 -21.28 -7.07
N GLY A 35 8.30 -20.40 -6.94
CA GLY A 35 9.25 -20.04 -8.00
C GLY A 35 8.72 -19.09 -9.06
N GLN A 36 7.51 -18.55 -8.89
CA GLN A 36 6.86 -17.67 -9.87
C GLN A 36 7.27 -16.19 -9.65
N PHE A 37 8.56 -15.89 -9.80
CA PHE A 37 9.13 -14.59 -9.41
C PHE A 37 8.56 -13.38 -10.18
N SER A 38 8.18 -13.53 -11.45
CA SER A 38 7.58 -12.43 -12.22
C SER A 38 6.20 -12.02 -11.67
N GLU A 39 5.39 -13.00 -11.28
CA GLU A 39 4.08 -12.76 -10.69
C GLU A 39 4.21 -12.22 -9.27
N ALA A 40 5.13 -12.79 -8.47
CA ALA A 40 5.45 -12.27 -7.14
C ALA A 40 5.91 -10.80 -7.20
N GLY A 41 6.77 -10.45 -8.16
CA GLY A 41 7.20 -9.07 -8.38
C GLY A 41 6.04 -8.14 -8.72
N SER A 42 5.10 -8.59 -9.56
CA SER A 42 3.89 -7.83 -9.88
C SER A 42 2.99 -7.59 -8.65
N LEU A 43 2.87 -8.59 -7.77
CA LEU A 43 2.13 -8.48 -6.51
C LEU A 43 2.80 -7.51 -5.52
N ILE A 44 4.13 -7.55 -5.42
CA ILE A 44 4.92 -6.60 -4.60
C ILE A 44 4.67 -5.15 -5.06
N LEU A 45 4.72 -4.87 -6.36
CA LEU A 45 4.48 -3.52 -6.88
C LEU A 45 3.06 -3.03 -6.57
N LYS A 46 2.05 -3.91 -6.64
CA LYS A 46 0.68 -3.59 -6.23
C LYS A 46 0.57 -3.32 -4.73
N ALA A 47 1.26 -4.10 -3.90
CA ALA A 47 1.31 -3.89 -2.45
C ALA A 47 1.90 -2.51 -2.10
N LEU A 48 3.02 -2.15 -2.72
CA LEU A 48 3.67 -0.84 -2.54
C LEU A 48 2.77 0.32 -2.99
N ASP A 49 1.93 0.12 -4.02
CA ASP A 49 0.91 1.10 -4.42
C ASP A 49 -0.12 1.33 -3.33
N GLN A 50 -0.57 0.26 -2.67
CA GLN A 50 -1.50 0.34 -1.54
C GLN A 50 -0.85 0.99 -0.31
N GLU A 51 0.42 0.69 0.00
CA GLU A 51 1.13 1.38 1.08
C GLU A 51 1.24 2.89 0.86
N ARG A 52 1.52 3.30 -0.39
CA ARG A 52 1.54 4.72 -0.78
C ARG A 52 0.16 5.38 -0.57
N ARG A 53 -0.93 4.70 -0.95
CA ARG A 53 -2.31 5.19 -0.76
C ARG A 53 -2.75 5.21 0.70
N ALA A 54 -2.23 4.29 1.52
CA ALA A 54 -2.46 4.26 2.95
C ALA A 54 -1.83 5.47 3.68
N GLN A 55 -1.01 6.29 3.00
CA GLN A 55 -0.21 7.36 3.60
C GLN A 55 0.55 6.90 4.86
N ILE A 56 0.86 5.60 4.93
CA ILE A 56 1.85 5.09 5.86
C ILE A 56 3.17 5.74 5.44
N SER A 57 4.00 6.10 6.42
CA SER A 57 5.27 6.82 6.26
C SER A 57 6.28 6.06 5.38
N GLY A 58 5.98 5.95 4.09
CA GLY A 58 6.87 5.50 3.05
C GLY A 58 7.61 6.70 2.46
N PRO A 59 8.74 6.49 1.75
CA PRO A 59 9.63 7.54 1.26
C PRO A 59 8.94 8.65 0.45
N GLN A 60 7.83 8.33 -0.21
CA GLN A 60 7.04 9.27 -1.00
C GLN A 60 6.25 10.28 -0.15
N VAL A 61 5.69 9.84 0.98
CA VAL A 61 4.98 10.72 1.94
C VAL A 61 5.97 11.66 2.62
N LEU A 62 7.21 11.19 2.82
CA LEU A 62 8.33 11.99 3.29
C LEU A 62 8.96 12.90 2.21
N GLN A 63 8.39 12.92 0.99
CA GLN A 63 8.88 13.71 -0.15
C GLN A 63 10.32 13.43 -0.57
N LEU A 64 10.89 12.27 -0.17
CA LEU A 64 12.27 11.90 -0.51
C LEU A 64 12.43 11.58 -2.00
N ILE A 65 11.33 11.26 -2.69
CA ILE A 65 11.29 11.04 -4.14
C ILE A 65 10.25 11.99 -4.71
N LYS A 66 10.71 12.99 -5.48
CA LYS A 66 9.82 13.92 -6.19
C LYS A 66 9.02 13.19 -7.27
N PRO A 67 7.71 13.47 -7.43
CA PRO A 67 6.97 13.02 -8.59
C PRO A 67 7.62 13.63 -9.84
N ARG A 68 8.01 12.78 -10.80
CA ARG A 68 8.36 13.27 -12.12
C ARG A 68 7.05 13.54 -12.85
N ILE A 69 6.80 14.82 -13.09
CA ILE A 69 5.83 15.31 -14.07
C ILE A 69 6.25 14.77 -15.43
#